data_AF-A0A814CBJ0-F1
#
_entry.id   AF-A0A814CBJ0-F1
#
_cell.length_a   1.000
_cell.length_b   1.000
_cell.length_c   1.000
_cell.angle_alpha   90.00
_cell.angle_beta   90.00
_cell.angle_gamma   90.00
#
_symmetry.space_group_name_H-M   'P 1'
#
loop_
_entity.id
_entity.type
_entity.pdbx_description
1 polymer ?
#
loop_
_entity_poly.entity_id
_entity_poly.type
_entity_poly.pdbx_seq_one_letter_code
_entity_poly.pdbx_strand_id
1 'polypeptide(L)'
;MSPSNSEKINHVQNDDDESCCTNKKTHFYEFKEHDKVKKILSNLPLNITDMRNRERSYEQFLFICDTYQEQPHLIDPFLTEIIDTIINTVKREIQLKEPSKLIIDESFKYMHCLAKMRGYKRIVQYLPHEITDFDPVLKLLESQDPRDSNSWQTRFILLLWLSIICIVPFDLDRFDTTQNQVDSIANRFLKSTIPYLFTSDKCQDACAFLLAKFMSRRDLQTKVLPSFFDELITYMKDA
;
A
#
# COMPACT_ATOMS: atom_id res chain seq x y z
N MET A 1 8.68 -54.14 -69.16
CA MET A 1 7.23 -54.25 -69.40
C MET A 1 6.57 -53.01 -68.84
N SER A 2 6.00 -52.18 -69.72
CA SER A 2 5.11 -51.04 -69.44
C SER A 2 3.86 -51.47 -68.65
N PRO A 3 2.91 -50.59 -68.26
CA PRO A 3 2.76 -49.13 -68.41
C PRO A 3 2.47 -48.40 -67.06
N SER A 4 2.63 -47.06 -66.90
CA SER A 4 1.67 -45.96 -67.24
C SER A 4 0.27 -46.15 -66.64
N ASN A 5 -0.50 -45.16 -66.18
CA ASN A 5 -0.43 -43.72 -65.92
C ASN A 5 -1.90 -43.34 -65.60
N SER A 6 -2.21 -42.55 -64.56
CA SER A 6 -3.35 -41.60 -64.61
C SER A 6 -3.53 -40.84 -63.29
N GLU A 7 -3.39 -39.52 -63.43
CA GLU A 7 -3.73 -38.44 -62.52
C GLU A 7 -5.23 -38.38 -62.16
N LYS A 8 -5.53 -37.75 -61.00
CA LYS A 8 -6.54 -36.69 -60.73
C LYS A 8 -6.75 -36.58 -59.20
N ILE A 9 -6.21 -35.58 -58.51
CA ILE A 9 -6.75 -34.21 -58.27
C ILE A 9 -8.16 -34.22 -57.62
N ASN A 10 -8.26 -33.95 -56.29
CA ASN A 10 -8.86 -32.74 -55.70
C ASN A 10 -9.40 -32.91 -54.25
N HIS A 11 -9.24 -31.81 -53.51
CA HIS A 11 -10.10 -31.26 -52.44
C HIS A 11 -10.05 -31.79 -50.99
N VAL A 12 -9.31 -31.02 -50.17
CA VAL A 12 -9.73 -30.32 -48.92
C VAL A 12 -10.69 -31.04 -47.96
N GLN A 13 -10.21 -31.29 -46.74
CA GLN A 13 -10.78 -30.68 -45.52
C GLN A 13 -9.84 -30.90 -44.32
N ASN A 14 -9.39 -29.78 -43.74
CA ASN A 14 -8.87 -29.72 -42.39
C ASN A 14 -10.04 -29.98 -41.45
N ASP A 15 -9.94 -31.00 -40.61
CA ASP A 15 -10.74 -31.09 -39.39
C ASP A 15 -9.78 -31.33 -38.22
N ASP A 16 -9.59 -30.24 -37.48
CA ASP A 16 -9.01 -30.19 -36.15
C ASP A 16 -9.88 -31.02 -35.20
N ASP A 17 -9.48 -32.27 -34.93
CA ASP A 17 -10.04 -33.03 -33.80
C ASP A 17 -9.40 -32.57 -32.48
N GLU A 18 -9.87 -31.40 -32.09
CA GLU A 18 -9.85 -30.81 -30.76
C GLU A 18 -10.55 -31.77 -29.78
N SER A 19 -9.78 -32.69 -29.19
CA SER A 19 -10.32 -33.60 -28.18
C SER A 19 -9.46 -33.67 -26.93
N CYS A 20 -10.16 -33.43 -25.81
CA CYS A 20 -9.87 -33.90 -24.47
C CYS A 20 -8.97 -33.03 -23.58
N CYS A 21 -9.37 -31.76 -23.40
CA CYS A 21 -9.08 -31.02 -22.15
C CYS A 21 -10.24 -30.16 -21.64
N THR A 22 -11.50 -30.41 -22.01
CA THR A 22 -12.67 -29.75 -21.39
C THR A 22 -13.22 -30.62 -20.27
N ASN A 23 -12.63 -30.50 -19.08
CA ASN A 23 -13.27 -30.68 -17.77
C ASN A 23 -12.22 -30.98 -16.69
N LYS A 24 -11.46 -29.95 -16.30
CA LYS A 24 -11.07 -29.83 -14.90
C LYS A 24 -11.93 -28.71 -14.33
N LYS A 25 -12.88 -29.08 -13.48
CA LYS A 25 -13.58 -28.17 -12.57
C LYS A 25 -12.51 -27.38 -11.82
N THR A 26 -12.13 -26.21 -12.32
CA THR A 26 -11.58 -25.17 -11.49
C THR A 26 -12.72 -24.82 -10.55
N HIS A 27 -12.64 -25.29 -9.31
CA HIS A 27 -13.39 -24.64 -8.24
C HIS A 27 -12.92 -23.19 -8.25
N PHE A 28 -13.63 -22.33 -8.96
CA PHE A 28 -13.51 -20.88 -8.82
C PHE A 28 -13.99 -20.60 -7.40
N TYR A 29 -13.07 -20.61 -6.45
CA TYR A 29 -13.33 -19.99 -5.17
C TYR A 29 -13.55 -18.52 -5.49
N GLU A 30 -14.78 -18.05 -5.31
CA GLU A 30 -15.14 -16.65 -5.47
C GLU A 30 -15.01 -15.97 -4.11
N PHE A 31 -14.65 -14.69 -4.09
CA PHE A 31 -14.64 -13.90 -2.87
C PHE A 31 -16.08 -13.52 -2.47
N LYS A 32 -16.69 -14.37 -1.63
CA LYS A 32 -18.12 -14.29 -1.29
C LYS A 32 -18.45 -13.19 -0.28
N GLU A 33 -17.47 -12.80 0.54
CA GLU A 33 -17.67 -11.87 1.66
C GLU A 33 -17.44 -10.40 1.29
N HIS A 34 -17.38 -10.05 0.00
CA HIS A 34 -17.13 -8.67 -0.44
C HIS A 34 -18.14 -7.67 0.11
N ASP A 35 -19.45 -7.98 0.07
CA ASP A 35 -20.50 -7.14 0.65
C ASP A 35 -20.32 -6.92 2.15
N LYS A 36 -19.88 -7.97 2.85
CA LYS A 36 -19.65 -7.94 4.30
C LYS A 36 -18.43 -7.08 4.63
N VAL A 37 -17.34 -7.24 3.89
CA VAL A 37 -16.14 -6.40 4.03
C VAL A 37 -16.48 -4.93 3.77
N LYS A 38 -17.17 -4.65 2.67
CA LYS A 38 -17.62 -3.30 2.32
C LYS A 38 -18.47 -2.69 3.45
N LYS A 39 -19.41 -3.45 4.00
CA LYS A 39 -20.25 -3.01 5.12
C LYS A 39 -19.45 -2.76 6.40
N ILE A 40 -18.43 -3.58 6.69
CA ILE A 40 -17.57 -3.35 7.87
C ILE A 40 -16.81 -2.03 7.70
N LEU A 41 -16.21 -1.80 6.53
CA LEU A 41 -15.40 -0.61 6.25
C LEU A 41 -16.24 0.66 6.15
N SER A 42 -17.43 0.61 5.56
CA SER A 42 -18.32 1.77 5.50
C SER A 42 -18.81 2.21 6.89
N ASN A 43 -18.96 1.26 7.82
CA ASN A 43 -19.37 1.53 9.20
C ASN A 43 -18.18 1.83 10.13
N LEU A 44 -16.96 1.87 9.63
CA LEU A 44 -15.75 2.09 10.44
C LEU A 44 -15.87 3.36 11.32
N PRO A 45 -16.29 4.54 10.81
CA PRO A 45 -16.43 5.73 11.66
C PRO A 45 -17.49 5.59 12.78
N LEU A 46 -18.55 4.81 12.53
CA LEU A 46 -19.64 4.61 13.47
C LEU A 46 -19.26 3.62 14.58
N ASN A 47 -18.63 2.52 14.20
CA ASN A 47 -18.27 1.42 15.09
C ASN A 47 -17.15 1.77 16.08
N ILE A 48 -16.39 2.83 15.81
CA ILE A 48 -15.25 3.25 16.65
C ILE A 48 -15.66 3.81 18.01
N THR A 49 -16.87 4.36 18.11
CA THR A 49 -17.38 4.97 19.35
C THR A 49 -17.52 3.96 20.50
N ASP A 50 -17.84 2.69 20.18
CA ASP A 50 -17.95 1.60 21.15
C ASP A 50 -16.82 0.58 20.95
N MET A 51 -16.02 0.38 22.00
CA MET A 51 -14.91 -0.57 22.03
C MET A 51 -15.35 -1.97 21.61
N ARG A 52 -16.54 -2.42 22.05
CA ARG A 52 -17.04 -3.76 21.71
C ARG A 52 -17.36 -3.91 20.23
N ASN A 53 -18.00 -2.90 19.64
CA ASN A 53 -18.32 -2.91 18.21
C ASN A 53 -17.08 -2.79 17.34
N ARG A 54 -16.11 -1.96 17.75
CA ARG A 54 -14.80 -1.83 17.10
C ARG A 54 -14.07 -3.17 17.04
N GLU A 55 -13.88 -3.81 18.20
CA GLU A 55 -13.20 -5.11 18.29
C GLU A 55 -13.93 -6.19 17.50
N ARG A 56 -15.26 -6.27 17.64
CA ARG A 56 -16.06 -7.24 16.89
C ARG A 56 -15.93 -7.07 15.38
N SER A 57 -15.96 -5.83 14.89
CA SER A 57 -15.83 -5.53 13.46
C SER A 57 -14.46 -5.93 12.93
N TYR A 58 -13.41 -5.62 13.71
CA TYR A 58 -12.05 -5.95 13.36
C TYR A 58 -11.81 -7.47 13.34
N GLU A 59 -12.25 -8.19 14.37
CA GLU A 59 -12.14 -9.66 14.42
C GLU A 59 -12.91 -10.34 13.27
N GLN A 60 -14.09 -9.82 12.91
CA GLN A 60 -14.82 -10.34 11.75
C GLN A 60 -14.06 -10.13 10.44
N PHE A 61 -13.42 -8.97 10.27
CA PHE A 61 -12.62 -8.69 9.09
C PHE A 61 -11.34 -9.53 9.05
N LEU A 62 -10.67 -9.69 10.19
CA LEU A 62 -9.49 -10.52 10.34
C LEU A 62 -9.80 -11.98 9.99
N PHE A 63 -10.91 -12.52 10.50
CA PHE A 63 -11.35 -13.88 10.18
C PHE A 63 -11.58 -14.08 8.67
N ILE A 64 -12.18 -13.09 7.99
CA ILE A 64 -12.34 -13.13 6.53
C ILE A 64 -10.95 -13.16 5.87
N CYS A 65 -10.06 -12.24 6.24
CA CYS A 65 -8.71 -12.18 5.66
C CYS A 65 -7.94 -13.49 5.87
N ASP A 66 -8.00 -14.08 7.06
CA ASP A 66 -7.34 -15.35 7.38
C ASP A 66 -7.91 -16.51 6.54
N THR A 67 -9.22 -16.51 6.26
CA THR A 67 -9.86 -17.54 5.40
C THR A 67 -9.33 -17.52 3.97
N TYR A 68 -8.94 -16.35 3.46
CA TYR A 68 -8.47 -16.17 2.09
C TYR A 68 -6.93 -16.19 1.95
N GLN A 69 -6.18 -16.48 3.03
CA GLN A 69 -4.70 -16.51 2.99
C GLN A 69 -4.13 -17.55 2.01
N GLU A 70 -4.80 -18.69 1.82
CA GLU A 70 -4.36 -19.73 0.87
C GLU A 70 -4.56 -19.32 -0.60
N GLN A 71 -5.53 -18.44 -0.88
CA GLN A 71 -5.84 -17.94 -2.22
C GLN A 71 -6.12 -16.44 -2.20
N PRO A 72 -5.11 -15.60 -1.91
CA PRO A 72 -5.32 -14.18 -1.67
C PRO A 72 -5.62 -13.40 -2.95
N HIS A 73 -5.34 -13.98 -4.13
CA HIS A 73 -5.63 -13.35 -5.43
C HIS A 73 -7.13 -13.18 -5.69
N LEU A 74 -8.00 -13.88 -4.95
CA LEU A 74 -9.45 -13.79 -5.09
C LEU A 74 -10.01 -12.42 -4.70
N ILE A 75 -9.30 -11.67 -3.86
CA ILE A 75 -9.69 -10.32 -3.46
C ILE A 75 -9.29 -9.25 -4.49
N ASP A 76 -8.39 -9.57 -5.42
CA ASP A 76 -7.79 -8.59 -6.34
C ASP A 76 -8.83 -7.75 -7.11
N PRO A 77 -9.96 -8.30 -7.61
CA PRO A 77 -11.00 -7.52 -8.26
C PRO A 77 -11.67 -6.47 -7.37
N PHE A 78 -11.63 -6.66 -6.05
CA PHE A 78 -12.29 -5.82 -5.05
C PHE A 78 -11.31 -4.91 -4.30
N LEU A 79 -9.99 -5.08 -4.48
CA LEU A 79 -8.98 -4.34 -3.74
C LEU A 79 -9.07 -2.84 -3.94
N THR A 80 -9.31 -2.38 -5.17
CA THR A 80 -9.46 -0.95 -5.48
C THR A 80 -10.53 -0.31 -4.60
N GLU A 81 -11.74 -0.87 -4.60
CA GLU A 81 -12.86 -0.32 -3.83
C GLU A 81 -12.61 -0.36 -2.31
N ILE A 82 -12.04 -1.47 -1.82
CA ILE A 82 -11.72 -1.67 -0.40
C ILE A 82 -10.68 -0.63 0.06
N ILE A 83 -9.60 -0.46 -0.70
CA ILE A 83 -8.51 0.45 -0.37
C ILE A 83 -8.99 1.90 -0.48
N ASP A 84 -9.74 2.25 -1.53
CA ASP A 84 -10.34 3.56 -1.69
C ASP A 84 -11.24 3.92 -0.52
N THR A 85 -12.05 2.97 -0.02
CA THR A 85 -12.91 3.21 1.15
C THR A 85 -12.11 3.58 2.40
N ILE A 86 -10.99 2.88 2.64
CA ILE A 86 -10.10 3.14 3.77
C ILE A 86 -9.39 4.49 3.59
N ILE A 87 -8.79 4.72 2.43
CA ILE A 87 -8.03 5.94 2.13
C ILE A 87 -8.94 7.18 2.18
N ASN A 88 -10.14 7.11 1.60
CA ASN A 88 -11.09 8.22 1.64
C ASN A 88 -11.56 8.53 3.06
N THR A 89 -11.65 7.51 3.92
CA THR A 89 -11.93 7.72 5.35
C THR A 89 -10.78 8.45 6.02
N VAL A 90 -9.55 8.00 5.83
CA VAL A 90 -8.35 8.66 6.38
C VAL A 90 -8.18 10.09 5.86
N LYS A 91 -8.30 10.31 4.55
CA LYS A 91 -8.18 11.65 3.94
C LYS A 91 -9.23 12.61 4.49
N ARG A 92 -10.47 12.16 4.67
CA ARG A 92 -11.54 12.95 5.27
C ARG A 92 -11.22 13.33 6.72
N GLU A 93 -10.70 12.40 7.51
CA GLU A 93 -10.28 12.69 8.89
C GLU A 93 -9.13 13.69 8.96
N ILE A 94 -8.12 13.57 8.09
CA ILE A 94 -6.98 14.49 8.03
C ILE A 94 -7.41 15.93 7.68
N GLN A 95 -8.49 16.08 6.91
CA GLN A 95 -9.04 17.39 6.54
C GLN A 95 -9.84 18.07 7.66
N LEU A 96 -10.19 17.36 8.73
CA LEU A 96 -10.90 17.94 9.88
C LEU A 96 -9.97 18.81 10.70
N LYS A 97 -10.54 19.81 11.39
CA LYS A 97 -9.78 20.67 12.33
C LYS A 97 -9.18 19.88 13.49
N GLU A 98 -9.89 18.85 13.93
CA GLU A 98 -9.47 17.94 15.01
C GLU A 98 -9.56 16.49 14.49
N PRO A 99 -8.49 15.97 13.84
CA PRO A 99 -8.47 14.62 13.33
C PRO A 99 -8.56 13.59 14.46
N SER A 100 -9.42 12.58 14.31
CA SER A 100 -9.49 11.49 15.27
C SER A 100 -8.35 10.49 15.03
N LYS A 101 -7.32 10.52 15.88
CA LYS A 101 -6.22 9.53 15.85
C LYS A 101 -6.76 8.10 15.83
N LEU A 102 -7.82 7.84 16.60
CA LEU A 102 -8.42 6.51 16.68
C LEU A 102 -9.02 6.04 15.35
N ILE A 103 -9.63 6.93 14.55
CA ILE A 103 -10.18 6.57 13.23
C ILE A 103 -9.06 6.27 12.24
N ILE A 104 -8.00 7.06 12.27
CA ILE A 104 -6.82 6.85 11.43
C ILE A 104 -6.13 5.52 11.76
N ASP A 105 -5.84 5.29 13.05
CA ASP A 105 -5.17 4.08 13.52
C ASP A 105 -5.99 2.82 13.20
N GLU A 106 -7.29 2.87 13.48
CA GLU A 106 -8.18 1.76 13.17
C GLU A 106 -8.22 1.51 11.65
N SER A 107 -8.37 2.55 10.82
CA SER A 107 -8.36 2.45 9.36
C SER A 107 -7.09 1.77 8.83
N PHE A 108 -5.91 2.18 9.31
CA PHE A 108 -4.65 1.57 8.92
C PHE A 108 -4.43 0.18 9.48
N LYS A 109 -5.08 -0.18 10.60
CA LYS A 109 -5.12 -1.55 11.10
C LYS A 109 -5.80 -2.51 10.11
N TYR A 110 -6.94 -2.10 9.51
CA TYR A 110 -7.59 -2.86 8.43
C TYR A 110 -6.68 -2.96 7.19
N MET A 111 -6.04 -1.85 6.79
CA MET A 111 -5.13 -1.84 5.65
C MET A 111 -3.91 -2.75 5.87
N HIS A 112 -3.35 -2.76 7.08
CA HIS A 112 -2.26 -3.66 7.44
C HIS A 112 -2.70 -5.14 7.39
N CYS A 113 -3.93 -5.46 7.80
CA CYS A 113 -4.48 -6.82 7.67
C CYS A 113 -4.54 -7.27 6.20
N LEU A 114 -4.97 -6.38 5.29
CA LEU A 114 -4.91 -6.64 3.84
C LEU A 114 -3.47 -6.82 3.34
N ALA A 115 -2.54 -6.00 3.81
CA ALA A 115 -1.12 -6.10 3.46
C ALA A 115 -0.49 -7.40 3.97
N LYS A 116 -0.92 -7.92 5.13
CA LYS A 116 -0.51 -9.22 5.68
C LYS A 116 -1.03 -10.37 4.82
N MET A 117 -2.31 -10.34 4.44
CA MET A 117 -2.94 -11.41 3.65
C MET A 117 -2.43 -11.45 2.20
N ARG A 118 -2.47 -10.31 1.50
CA ARG A 118 -2.18 -10.24 0.06
C ARG A 118 -0.71 -9.97 -0.28
N GLY A 119 0.00 -9.36 0.66
CA GLY A 119 1.36 -8.83 0.50
C GLY A 119 1.37 -7.32 0.25
N TYR A 120 2.19 -6.59 1.01
CA TYR A 120 2.27 -5.13 0.94
C TYR A 120 2.57 -4.61 -0.48
N LYS A 121 3.42 -5.32 -1.26
CA LYS A 121 3.78 -4.92 -2.63
C LYS A 121 2.58 -4.82 -3.58
N ARG A 122 1.51 -5.57 -3.30
CA ARG A 122 0.26 -5.42 -4.07
C ARG A 122 -0.62 -4.32 -3.52
N ILE A 123 -0.77 -4.21 -2.20
CA ILE A 123 -1.55 -3.12 -1.59
C ILE A 123 -1.05 -1.74 -2.03
N VAL A 124 0.27 -1.53 -2.06
CA VAL A 124 0.86 -0.24 -2.45
C VAL A 124 0.53 0.18 -3.89
N GLN A 125 0.16 -0.75 -4.78
CA GLN A 125 -0.21 -0.43 -6.16
C GLN A 125 -1.58 0.25 -6.27
N TYR A 126 -2.40 0.13 -5.22
CA TYR A 126 -3.71 0.75 -5.14
C TYR A 126 -3.72 2.01 -4.26
N LEU A 127 -2.58 2.38 -3.66
CA LEU A 127 -2.48 3.62 -2.90
C LEU A 127 -2.46 4.82 -3.84
N PRO A 128 -3.09 5.95 -3.46
CA PRO A 128 -3.04 7.15 -4.29
C PRO A 128 -1.60 7.69 -4.34
N HIS A 129 -1.23 8.17 -5.52
CA HIS A 129 0.09 8.68 -5.84
C HIS A 129 0.08 10.20 -6.07
N GLU A 130 -0.96 10.88 -5.59
CA GLU A 130 -1.15 12.31 -5.76
C GLU A 130 -0.13 13.09 -4.93
N ILE A 131 0.53 14.04 -5.57
CA ILE A 131 1.54 14.90 -4.93
C ILE A 131 0.91 15.74 -3.81
N THR A 132 -0.37 16.09 -3.93
CA THR A 132 -1.13 16.82 -2.91
C THR A 132 -1.28 16.07 -1.59
N ASP A 133 -1.12 14.74 -1.61
CA ASP A 133 -1.18 13.91 -0.40
C ASP A 133 0.15 13.92 0.37
N PHE A 134 1.26 14.38 -0.23
CA PHE A 134 2.60 14.27 0.36
C PHE A 134 2.72 14.96 1.73
N ASP A 135 2.47 16.27 1.79
CA ASP A 135 2.61 17.05 3.04
C ASP A 135 1.60 16.61 4.12
N PRO A 136 0.31 16.35 3.81
CA PRO A 136 -0.63 15.79 4.79
C PRO A 136 -0.19 14.44 5.37
N VAL A 137 0.30 13.52 4.53
CA VAL A 137 0.76 12.20 4.98
C VAL A 137 2.06 12.33 5.78
N LEU A 138 2.97 13.22 5.39
CA LEU A 138 4.19 13.50 6.14
C LEU A 138 3.87 14.10 7.52
N LYS A 139 2.96 15.07 7.62
CA LYS A 139 2.50 15.64 8.89
C LYS A 139 1.88 14.58 9.81
N LEU A 140 1.14 13.64 9.24
CA LEU A 140 0.57 12.54 10.00
C LEU A 140 1.64 11.57 10.51
N LEU A 141 2.72 11.35 9.76
CA LEU A 141 3.88 10.58 10.22
C LEU A 141 4.66 11.33 11.31
N GLU A 142 4.85 12.63 11.16
CA GLU A 142 5.49 13.53 12.15
C GLU A 142 4.76 13.50 13.50
N SER A 143 3.44 13.30 13.51
CA SER A 143 2.66 13.22 14.75
C SER A 143 2.73 11.84 15.44
N GLN A 144 3.39 10.84 14.85
CA GLN A 144 3.53 9.51 15.45
C GLN A 144 4.79 9.42 16.32
N ASP A 145 4.76 8.56 17.33
CA ASP A 145 5.98 8.20 18.09
C ASP A 145 6.60 6.94 17.48
N PRO A 146 7.85 6.99 16.97
CA PRO A 146 8.56 5.81 16.46
C PRO A 146 8.73 4.66 17.47
N ARG A 147 8.54 4.91 18.77
CA ARG A 147 8.68 3.92 19.85
C ARG A 147 7.34 3.37 20.33
N ASP A 148 6.21 3.91 19.87
CA ASP A 148 4.88 3.44 20.27
C ASP A 148 4.56 2.09 19.60
N SER A 149 4.54 1.04 20.42
CA SER A 149 4.24 -0.33 19.98
C SER A 149 2.76 -0.54 19.62
N ASN A 150 1.85 0.37 19.98
CA ASN A 150 0.42 0.20 19.69
C ASN A 150 0.02 0.70 18.30
N SER A 151 0.75 1.65 17.73
CA SER A 151 0.44 2.32 16.45
C SER A 151 1.41 1.94 15.32
N TRP A 152 2.16 0.84 15.46
CA TRP A 152 3.14 0.44 14.45
C TRP A 152 2.52 0.15 13.08
N GLN A 153 1.26 -0.32 13.01
CA GLN A 153 0.55 -0.54 11.75
C GLN A 153 0.31 0.78 11.01
N THR A 154 -0.07 1.84 11.73
CA THR A 154 -0.21 3.19 11.19
C THR A 154 1.11 3.67 10.59
N ARG A 155 2.19 3.59 11.39
CA ARG A 155 3.54 3.99 10.99
C ARG A 155 4.00 3.22 9.74
N PHE A 156 3.78 1.91 9.72
CA PHE A 156 4.09 1.04 8.58
C PHE A 156 3.36 1.45 7.30
N ILE A 157 2.04 1.67 7.37
CA ILE A 157 1.25 2.06 6.20
C ILE A 157 1.61 3.47 5.71
N LEU A 158 1.87 4.42 6.60
CA LEU A 158 2.31 5.77 6.24
C LEU A 158 3.64 5.76 5.48
N LEU A 159 4.62 4.98 5.97
CA LEU A 159 5.91 4.81 5.29
C LEU A 159 5.74 4.21 3.88
N LEU A 160 4.87 3.21 3.74
CA LEU A 160 4.56 2.63 2.44
C LEU A 160 3.87 3.62 1.50
N TRP A 161 2.92 4.41 2.01
CA TRP A 161 2.21 5.41 1.21
C TRP A 161 3.15 6.51 0.72
N LEU A 162 3.99 7.06 1.60
CA LEU A 162 5.05 7.98 1.20
C LEU A 162 5.98 7.35 0.16
N SER A 163 6.25 6.05 0.24
CA SER A 163 7.14 5.37 -0.72
C SER A 163 6.57 5.32 -2.14
N ILE A 164 5.25 5.44 -2.28
CA ILE A 164 4.57 5.50 -3.60
C ILE A 164 4.52 6.92 -4.10
N ILE A 165 4.17 7.88 -3.24
CA ILE A 165 4.16 9.29 -3.60
C ILE A 165 5.57 9.72 -4.07
N CYS A 166 6.62 9.31 -3.36
CA CYS A 166 8.01 9.61 -3.71
C CYS A 166 8.51 8.97 -5.02
N ILE A 167 7.80 8.01 -5.63
CA ILE A 167 8.16 7.52 -6.98
C ILE A 167 7.85 8.57 -8.04
N VAL A 168 6.81 9.37 -7.83
CA VAL A 168 6.41 10.39 -8.80
C VAL A 168 7.48 11.49 -8.81
N PRO A 169 8.01 11.89 -9.98
CA PRO A 169 8.94 13.00 -10.05
C PRO A 169 8.18 14.32 -9.79
N PHE A 170 8.45 14.97 -8.67
CA PHE A 170 7.87 16.26 -8.33
C PHE A 170 8.91 17.13 -7.63
N ASP A 171 8.83 18.45 -7.80
CA ASP A 171 9.76 19.36 -7.15
C ASP A 171 9.39 19.54 -5.66
N LEU A 172 10.32 19.22 -4.75
CA LEU A 172 10.16 19.43 -3.31
C LEU A 172 10.06 20.92 -2.96
N ASP A 173 10.71 21.76 -3.75
CA ASP A 173 10.76 23.21 -3.51
C ASP A 173 9.35 23.85 -3.59
N ARG A 174 8.35 23.14 -4.16
CA ARG A 174 6.93 23.57 -4.18
C ARG A 174 6.25 23.57 -2.82
N PHE A 175 6.76 22.79 -1.86
CA PHE A 175 6.21 22.70 -0.52
C PHE A 175 6.90 23.66 0.45
N ASP A 176 8.05 24.20 0.07
CA ASP A 176 8.80 25.16 0.88
C ASP A 176 8.20 26.56 0.70
N THR A 177 7.47 27.01 1.73
CA THR A 177 6.83 28.34 1.73
C THR A 177 7.83 29.44 2.12
N THR A 178 8.96 29.08 2.73
CA THR A 178 10.01 30.00 3.20
C THR A 178 11.33 29.66 2.52
N GLN A 179 12.15 30.67 2.21
CA GLN A 179 13.50 30.47 1.62
C GLN A 179 14.54 29.92 2.61
N ASN A 180 14.11 29.56 3.84
CA ASN A 180 15.00 29.02 4.86
C ASN A 180 15.21 27.51 4.61
N GLN A 181 16.39 27.13 4.13
CA GLN A 181 16.75 25.73 3.86
C GLN A 181 16.71 24.83 5.11
N VAL A 182 16.83 25.40 6.32
CA VAL A 182 16.76 24.67 7.60
C VAL A 182 15.40 23.99 7.80
N ASP A 183 14.32 24.62 7.32
CA ASP A 183 12.94 24.11 7.44
C ASP A 183 12.43 23.49 6.13
N SER A 184 13.34 23.14 5.20
CA SER A 184 12.95 22.51 3.95
C SER A 184 12.16 21.23 4.19
N ILE A 185 11.20 20.95 3.32
CA ILE A 185 10.37 19.75 3.34
C ILE A 185 11.23 18.49 3.24
N ALA A 186 12.37 18.57 2.56
CA ALA A 186 13.36 17.50 2.49
C ALA A 186 13.96 17.20 3.86
N ASN A 187 14.40 18.23 4.61
CA ASN A 187 14.95 18.05 5.95
C ASN A 187 13.90 17.56 6.94
N ARG A 188 12.67 18.10 6.87
CA ARG A 188 11.53 17.59 7.65
C ARG A 188 11.32 16.11 7.39
N PHE A 189 11.19 15.73 6.13
CA PHE A 189 11.04 14.34 5.71
C PHE A 189 12.14 13.43 6.27
N LEU A 190 13.40 13.84 6.18
CA LEU A 190 14.53 13.07 6.71
C LEU A 190 14.45 12.91 8.23
N LYS A 191 14.25 14.01 8.96
CA LYS A 191 14.10 13.99 10.44
C LYS A 191 12.98 13.08 10.89
N SER A 192 11.86 13.06 10.17
CA SER A 192 10.71 12.21 10.51
C SER A 192 10.92 10.75 10.15
N THR A 193 11.69 10.43 9.12
CA THR A 193 11.83 9.05 8.60
C THR A 193 13.03 8.31 9.18
N ILE A 194 14.17 8.98 9.40
CA ILE A 194 15.41 8.36 9.90
C ILE A 194 15.20 7.55 11.19
N PRO A 195 14.44 8.03 12.20
CA PRO A 195 14.20 7.24 13.42
C PRO A 195 13.61 5.85 13.15
N TYR A 196 12.82 5.69 12.08
CA TYR A 196 12.21 4.42 11.72
C TYR A 196 13.23 3.38 11.22
N LEU A 197 14.40 3.79 10.71
CA LEU A 197 15.49 2.85 10.33
C LEU A 197 16.04 2.06 11.52
N PHE A 198 15.81 2.55 12.74
CA PHE A 198 16.35 1.96 13.97
C PHE A 198 15.26 1.31 14.83
N THR A 199 14.03 1.23 14.32
CA THR A 199 12.95 0.48 14.96
C THR A 199 13.15 -1.03 14.78
N SER A 200 12.63 -1.84 15.70
CA SER A 200 12.71 -3.32 15.64
C SER A 200 11.50 -3.97 14.98
N ASP A 201 10.56 -3.17 14.47
CA ASP A 201 9.33 -3.62 13.82
C ASP A 201 9.42 -3.50 12.29
N LYS A 202 8.35 -3.87 11.58
CA LYS A 202 8.32 -3.85 10.11
C LYS A 202 8.46 -2.45 9.50
N CYS A 203 8.36 -1.39 10.30
CA CYS A 203 8.62 -0.03 9.85
C CYS A 203 10.09 0.17 9.43
N GLN A 204 11.04 -0.61 9.98
CA GLN A 204 12.44 -0.56 9.55
C GLN A 204 12.58 -0.85 8.05
N ASP A 205 12.04 -1.98 7.59
CA ASP A 205 12.08 -2.37 6.18
C ASP A 205 11.31 -1.39 5.30
N ALA A 206 10.14 -0.93 5.74
CA ALA A 206 9.33 0.04 5.02
C ALA A 206 10.05 1.40 4.89
N CYS A 207 10.73 1.84 5.94
CA CYS A 207 11.51 3.07 5.93
C CYS A 207 12.75 2.95 5.04
N ALA A 208 13.49 1.84 5.11
CA ALA A 208 14.62 1.59 4.22
C ALA A 208 14.19 1.62 2.75
N PHE A 209 13.05 1.03 2.43
CA PHE A 209 12.48 1.07 1.08
C PHE A 209 12.05 2.48 0.65
N LEU A 210 11.41 3.25 1.54
CA LEU A 210 11.04 4.65 1.32
C LEU A 210 12.28 5.52 1.04
N LEU A 211 13.29 5.45 1.91
CA LEU A 211 14.52 6.24 1.78
C LEU A 211 15.31 5.85 0.54
N ALA A 212 15.40 4.55 0.21
CA ALA A 212 16.07 4.12 -1.02
C ALA A 212 15.44 4.74 -2.27
N LYS A 213 14.10 4.77 -2.35
CA LYS A 213 13.39 5.43 -3.46
C LYS A 213 13.58 6.94 -3.47
N PHE A 214 13.47 7.57 -2.31
CA PHE A 214 13.62 9.01 -2.17
C PHE A 214 15.04 9.46 -2.56
N MET A 215 16.08 8.75 -2.12
CA MET A 215 17.48 9.01 -2.48
C MET A 215 17.81 8.69 -3.95
N SER A 216 17.08 7.76 -4.57
CA SER A 216 17.26 7.42 -5.99
C SER A 216 16.77 8.51 -6.94
N ARG A 217 16.06 9.54 -6.44
CA ARG A 217 15.57 10.66 -7.23
C ARG A 217 16.71 11.58 -7.67
N ARG A 218 16.89 11.73 -8.99
CA ARG A 218 17.99 12.52 -9.60
C ARG A 218 18.02 13.98 -9.16
N ASP A 219 16.85 14.58 -8.92
CA ASP A 219 16.69 15.97 -8.47
C ASP A 219 17.16 16.18 -7.02
N LEU A 220 17.23 15.13 -6.21
CA LEU A 220 17.57 15.21 -4.78
C LEU A 220 19.00 14.78 -4.48
N GLN A 221 19.63 14.00 -5.35
CA GLN A 221 20.96 13.41 -5.12
C GLN A 221 22.03 14.43 -4.73
N THR A 222 22.05 15.61 -5.36
CA THR A 222 23.08 16.61 -5.07
C THR A 222 22.74 17.51 -3.89
N LYS A 223 21.44 17.76 -3.65
CA LYS A 223 20.97 18.70 -2.61
C LYS A 223 20.77 18.06 -1.25
N VAL A 224 20.18 16.85 -1.21
CA VAL A 224 19.64 16.24 0.01
C VAL A 224 20.60 15.19 0.60
N LEU A 225 21.47 14.61 -0.22
CA LEU A 225 22.36 13.53 0.20
C LEU A 225 23.31 13.91 1.35
N PRO A 226 23.94 15.11 1.38
CA PRO A 226 24.73 15.53 2.53
C PRO A 226 23.90 15.59 3.81
N SER A 227 22.74 16.25 3.76
CA SER A 227 21.81 16.38 4.88
C SER A 227 21.31 15.03 5.39
N PHE A 228 21.10 14.06 4.51
CA PHE A 228 20.76 12.70 4.89
C PHE A 228 21.83 12.04 5.76
N PHE A 229 23.11 12.11 5.34
CA PHE A 229 24.20 11.53 6.13
C PHE A 229 24.40 12.28 7.45
N ASP A 230 24.29 13.62 7.44
CA ASP A 230 24.42 14.43 8.65
C ASP A 230 23.35 14.07 9.69
N GLU A 231 22.08 13.98 9.28
CA GLU A 231 20.97 13.58 10.16
C GLU A 231 21.13 12.13 10.64
N LEU A 232 21.56 11.22 9.76
CA LEU A 232 21.76 9.81 10.13
C LEU A 232 22.92 9.65 11.14
N ILE A 233 24.03 10.36 10.94
CA ILE A 233 25.15 10.39 11.89
C ILE A 233 24.73 11.01 13.22
N THR A 234 23.96 12.09 13.18
CA THR A 234 23.45 12.76 14.39
C THR A 234 22.56 11.81 15.18
N TYR A 235 21.60 11.17 14.51
CA TYR A 235 20.71 10.20 15.16
C TYR A 235 21.49 9.02 15.77
N MET A 236 22.47 8.45 15.07
CA MET A 236 23.29 7.35 15.60
C MET A 236 24.17 7.74 16.78
N LYS A 237 24.48 9.03 16.99
CA LYS A 237 25.23 9.50 18.16
C LYS A 237 24.34 9.68 19.38
N ASP A 238 23.08 10.02 19.14
CA ASP A 238 22.10 10.34 20.19
C ASP A 238 21.25 9.12 20.62
N ALA A 239 21.25 8.04 19.82
CA ALA A 239 20.53 6.78 20.05
C ALA A 239 21.33 5.80 20.94
#